data_AF-A0A2V6JKY8-F1
#
_entry.id   AF-A0A2V6JKY8-F1
#
_cell.length_a   1.000
_cell.length_b   1.000
_cell.length_c   1.000
_cell.angle_alpha   90.00
_cell.angle_beta   90.00
_cell.angle_gamma   90.00
#
_symmetry.space_group_name_H-M   'P 1'
#
loop_
_entity.id
_entity.type
_entity.pdbx_description
1 polymer ?
#
loop_
_entity_poly.entity_id
_entity_poly.type
_entity_poly.pdbx_seq_one_letter_code
_entity_poly.pdbx_strand_id
1 'polypeptide(L)' 'MDKILIHGGHPLSGSIKVSGSKNSSLPILAATLLTREPCIVHRVPDLSDTHYMLQILIHL' A
#
# COMPACT_ATOMS: atom_id res chain seq x y z
N MET A 1 13.95 -0.56 -17.58
CA MET A 1 14.73 -0.58 -16.31
C MET A 1 14.74 0.83 -15.80
N ASP A 2 13.98 1.07 -14.73
CA ASP A 2 13.92 2.40 -14.14
C ASP A 2 15.20 2.67 -13.36
N LYS A 3 15.67 3.92 -13.42
CA LYS A 3 16.87 4.36 -12.71
C LYS A 3 16.54 5.61 -11.94
N ILE A 4 17.03 5.68 -10.71
CA ILE A 4 16.97 6.88 -9.88
C ILE A 4 18.38 7.44 -9.78
N LEU A 5 18.58 8.67 -10.27
CA LEU A 5 19.82 9.42 -10.09
C LEU A 5 19.65 10.37 -8.90
N ILE A 6 20.52 10.24 -7.90
CA ILE A 6 20.48 11.06 -6.68
C ILE A 6 21.71 11.98 -6.66
N HIS A 7 21.48 13.28 -6.50
CA HIS A 7 22.54 14.26 -6.26
C HIS A 7 22.63 14.54 -4.75
N GLY A 8 23.77 14.17 -4.14
CA GLY A 8 24.02 14.40 -2.72
C GLY A 8 24.31 15.86 -2.36
N GLY A 9 24.76 16.07 -1.12
CA GLY A 9 25.27 17.37 -0.65
C GLY A 9 24.26 18.27 0.07
N HIS A 10 23.02 17.82 0.25
CA HIS A 10 21.96 18.60 0.90
C HIS A 10 21.36 17.84 2.08
N PRO A 11 21.42 18.35 3.32
CA PRO A 11 20.72 17.74 4.45
C PRO A 11 19.21 17.82 4.25
N LEU A 12 18.49 16.75 4.59
CA LEU A 12 17.03 16.74 4.54
C LEU A 12 16.46 17.55 5.71
N SER A 13 15.42 18.35 5.45
CA SER A 13 14.68 19.09 6.46
C SER A 13 13.19 19.10 6.11
N GLY A 14 12.33 18.97 7.12
CA GLY A 14 10.87 18.93 6.98
C GLY A 14 10.25 17.62 7.48
N SER A 15 8.98 17.43 7.14
CA SER A 15 8.22 16.23 7.49
C SER A 15 7.37 15.78 6.31
N ILE A 16 7.14 14.48 6.24
CA ILE A 16 6.23 13.87 5.26
C ILE A 16 5.23 13.00 5.99
N LYS A 17 4.03 12.86 5.41
CA LYS A 17 3.06 11.88 5.88
C LYS A 17 3.31 10.56 5.18
N VAL A 18 3.54 9.51 5.95
CA VAL A 18 3.71 8.15 5.42
C VAL A 18 2.36 7.47 5.23
N SER A 19 2.29 6.59 4.23
CA SER A 19 1.17 5.67 4.04
C SER A 19 1.13 4.60 5.14
N GLY A 20 0.05 3.82 5.19
CA GLY A 20 -0.04 2.68 6.09
C GLY A 20 0.93 1.54 5.72
N SER A 21 1.04 0.56 6.62
CA SER A 21 1.91 -0.60 6.43
C SER A 21 1.32 -1.59 5.44
N LYS A 22 2.09 -1.95 4.40
CA LYS A 22 1.77 -3.06 3.49
C LYS A 22 1.45 -4.34 4.26
N ASN A 23 2.28 -4.65 5.26
CA ASN A 23 2.19 -5.89 6.02
C ASN A 23 0.95 -5.95 6.92
N SER A 24 0.34 -4.80 7.22
CA SER A 24 -0.97 -4.74 7.87
C SER A 24 -2.10 -4.73 6.83
N SER A 25 -1.96 -3.98 5.75
CA SER A 25 -3.00 -3.84 4.73
C SER A 25 -3.32 -5.14 4.00
N LEU A 26 -2.32 -5.94 3.61
CA LEU A 26 -2.55 -7.19 2.87
C LEU A 26 -3.41 -8.22 3.64
N PRO A 27 -3.12 -8.57 4.91
CA PRO A 27 -3.98 -9.47 5.66
C PRO A 27 -5.34 -8.86 5.99
N ILE A 28 -5.45 -7.54 6.18
CA ILE A 28 -6.74 -6.86 6.36
C ILE A 28 -7.60 -6.99 5.09
N LEU A 29 -7.00 -6.81 3.90
CA LEU A 29 -7.67 -7.02 2.63
C LEU A 29 -8.14 -8.47 2.46
N ALA A 30 -7.34 -9.46 2.87
CA ALA A 30 -7.77 -10.86 2.85
C ALA A 30 -8.95 -11.12 3.80
N ALA A 31 -8.94 -10.49 4.98
CA ALA A 31 -10.00 -10.65 5.98
C ALA A 31 -11.36 -10.11 5.53
N THR A 32 -11.43 -9.26 4.49
CA THR A 32 -12.73 -8.79 3.96
C THR A 32 -13.54 -9.92 3.34
N LEU A 33 -12.93 -11.06 3.01
CA LEU A 33 -13.62 -12.26 2.54
C LEU A 33 -14.48 -12.93 3.63
N LEU A 34 -14.30 -12.58 4.91
CA LEU A 34 -15.02 -13.18 6.04
C LEU A 34 -16.44 -12.61 6.23
N THR A 35 -16.82 -11.57 5.49
CA THR A 35 -18.14 -10.96 5.55
C THR A 35 -18.63 -10.56 4.15
N ARG A 36 -19.95 -10.46 3.99
CA ARG A 36 -20.58 -9.90 2.78
C ARG A 36 -20.83 -8.39 2.90
N GLU A 37 -20.62 -7.82 4.07
CA GLU A 37 -20.80 -6.39 4.29
C GLU A 37 -19.68 -5.58 3.65
N PRO A 38 -19.95 -4.34 3.19
CA PRO A 38 -18.91 -3.46 2.67
C PRO A 38 -17.81 -3.20 3.70
N CYS A 39 -16.57 -3.51 3.34
CA CYS A 39 -15.39 -3.22 4.16
C CYS A 39 -14.66 -1.97 3.62
N ILE A 40 -14.52 -0.93 4.44
CA ILE A 40 -13.78 0.30 4.08
C ILE A 40 -12.43 0.29 4.79
N VAL A 41 -11.34 0.18 4.03
CA VAL A 41 -9.97 0.14 4.57
C VAL A 41 -9.22 1.43 4.21
N HIS A 42 -8.84 2.20 5.24
CA HIS A 42 -8.15 3.48 5.06
C HIS A 42 -6.62 3.35 5.17
N ARG A 43 -5.92 4.31 4.55
CA ARG A 43 -4.44 4.42 4.54
C ARG A 43 -3.71 3.22 3.94
N VAL A 44 -4.36 2.47 3.05
CA VAL A 44 -3.70 1.40 2.29
C VAL A 44 -2.59 2.04 1.42
N PRO A 45 -1.35 1.52 1.45
CA PRO A 45 -0.27 2.08 0.66
C PRO A 45 -0.44 1.72 -0.83
N ASP A 46 -0.16 2.70 -1.68
CA ASP A 46 -0.07 2.55 -3.13
C ASP A 46 1.24 1.83 -3.49
N LEU A 47 1.16 0.51 -3.65
CA LEU A 47 2.27 -0.38 -3.95
C LEU A 47 1.79 -1.46 -4.91
N SER A 48 2.71 -2.03 -5.69
CA SER A 48 2.40 -3.13 -6.61
C SER A 48 1.73 -4.31 -5.90
N ASP A 49 2.19 -4.68 -4.71
CA ASP A 49 1.57 -5.77 -3.93
C ASP A 49 0.11 -5.50 -3.56
N THR A 50 -0.23 -4.25 -3.20
CA THR A 50 -1.61 -3.85 -2.93
C THR A 50 -2.47 -4.02 -4.19
N HIS A 51 -1.95 -3.60 -5.34
CA HIS A 51 -2.66 -3.73 -6.61
C HIS A 51 -2.90 -5.20 -6.99
N TYR A 52 -1.88 -6.05 -6.87
CA TYR A 52 -2.04 -7.48 -7.12
C TYR A 52 -3.00 -8.15 -6.14
N MET A 53 -2.99 -7.76 -4.86
CA MET A 53 -3.95 -8.27 -3.87
C MET A 53 -5.38 -7.90 -4.25
N LEU A 54 -5.63 -6.64 -4.66
CA LEU A 54 -6.96 -6.22 -5.12
C LEU A 54 -7.38 -6.99 -6.38
N GLN A 55 -6.46 -7.20 -7.33
CA GLN A 55 -6.74 -8.04 -8.50
C GLN A 55 -7.14 -9.45 -8.07
N ILE A 56 -6.39 -10.11 -7.18
CA ILE A 56 -6.73 -11.44 -6.67
C ILE A 56 -8.14 -11.44 -6.08
N LEU A 57 -8.45 -10.51 -5.18
CA LEU A 57 -9.77 -10.41 -4.53
C LEU A 57 -10.92 -10.19 -5.52
N ILE A 58 -10.70 -9.43 -6.60
CA ILE A 58 -11.70 -9.21 -7.66
C ILE A 58 -11.99 -10.48 -8.48
N HIS A 59 -11.04 -11.42 -8.54
CA HIS A 59 -11.21 -12.69 -9.26
C HIS A 59 -11.79 -13.82 -8.40
N LEU A 60 -12.06 -13.58 -7.11
CA LEU A 60 -12.71 -14.53 -6.19
C LEU A 60 -14.23 -14.33 -6.17
#